data_AF-M3XSL6-F1
#
_entry.id   AF-M3XSL6-F1
#
_cell.length_a   1.000
_cell.length_b   1.000
_cell.length_c   1.000
_cell.angle_alpha   90.00
_cell.angle_beta   90.00
_cell.angle_gamma   90.00
#
_symmetry.space_group_name_H-M   'P 1'
#
loop_
_entity.id
_entity.type
_entity.pdbx_description
1 polymer ?
#
loop_
_entity_poly.entity_id
_entity_poly.type
_entity_poly.pdbx_seq_one_letter_code
_entity_poly.pdbx_strand_id
1 'polypeptide(L)'
;MSVLEKNVVLDTIHHCIKEQTQLIGKEVADTGIQELLAPLNLELKQPLEKTFLFHVFGLILRETTDQELVRRHLADLLELSHQSSSQREGIAETVGIVSSSHLQAVWALLEHLGRTRFLRTTFMSPECPQSDPDRHWRWVSSTYLLCYGQMALHAREQILPWVDNIISRMVYYFSCSCYDNILKTSFLLAAIMLTKALRQEDGTQSYKFTQIPDLIQCLLVSGAHGGSEQGARHGEPGWHSWPSASCLTTPCPPDQRILQKEPNFLATLFRQKVILVIVKLSSLRPSLKPVVKSQILQTCLQTLFMLPPGERLKSCLPPLDSAPDVLALYKKSMQALDLLLQSFLSENKSMDEMCFLLQHVEPWLHSDKSHERKRAAQTTFLLLQYTVDYVTLTVSVPLPCTCGEEGGDARGEEQGHPPGPPASLRDRPSPPGLTVTIRRASGG
;
A
#
# COMPACT_ATOMS: atom_id res chain seq x y z
N MET A 1 35.93 19.66 -10.78
CA MET A 1 35.25 20.92 -10.43
C MET A 1 35.54 21.28 -8.98
N SER A 2 36.01 22.50 -8.75
CA SER A 2 36.16 23.08 -7.42
C SER A 2 34.79 23.28 -6.75
N VAL A 3 34.78 23.46 -5.43
CA VAL A 3 33.55 23.78 -4.66
C VAL A 3 32.88 25.06 -5.18
N LEU A 4 33.68 26.06 -5.57
CA LEU A 4 33.19 27.33 -6.09
C LEU A 4 32.49 27.15 -7.45
N GLU A 5 33.09 26.39 -8.36
CA GLU A 5 32.49 26.06 -9.67
C GLU A 5 31.18 25.28 -9.51
N LYS A 6 31.16 24.29 -8.61
CA LYS A 6 29.94 23.54 -8.27
C LYS A 6 28.84 24.47 -7.77
N ASN A 7 29.17 25.41 -6.89
CA ASN A 7 28.20 26.34 -6.33
C ASN A 7 27.57 27.22 -7.41
N VAL A 8 28.38 27.80 -8.30
CA VAL A 8 27.88 28.65 -9.41
C VAL A 8 26.97 27.88 -10.36
N VAL A 9 27.36 26.65 -10.73
CA VAL A 9 26.53 25.80 -11.61
C VAL A 9 25.21 25.44 -10.94
N LEU A 10 25.23 25.06 -9.65
CA LEU A 10 24.02 24.73 -8.90
C LEU A 10 23.09 25.94 -8.75
N ASP A 11 23.62 27.11 -8.38
CA ASP A 11 22.85 28.36 -8.29
C ASP A 11 22.16 28.69 -9.63
N THR A 12 22.87 28.47 -10.75
CA THR A 12 22.34 28.72 -12.09
C THR A 12 21.22 27.73 -12.45
N ILE A 13 21.42 26.44 -12.21
CA ILE A 13 20.40 25.42 -12.47
C ILE A 13 19.16 25.66 -11.59
N HIS A 14 19.35 25.97 -10.31
CA HIS A 14 18.24 26.29 -9.39
C HIS A 14 17.43 27.49 -9.89
N HIS A 15 18.11 28.55 -10.33
CA HIS A 15 17.46 29.71 -10.93
C HIS A 15 16.63 29.33 -12.16
N CYS A 16 17.18 28.53 -13.09
CA CYS A 16 16.45 28.06 -14.27
C CYS A 16 15.20 27.24 -13.90
N ILE A 17 15.30 26.34 -12.92
CA ILE A 17 14.14 25.55 -12.43
C ILE A 17 13.07 26.48 -11.85
N LYS A 18 13.48 27.49 -11.08
CA LYS A 18 12.58 28.49 -10.49
C LYS A 18 11.89 29.34 -11.55
N GLU A 19 12.59 29.74 -12.62
CA GLU A 19 11.98 30.49 -13.72
C GLU A 19 10.98 29.65 -14.52
N GLN A 20 11.31 28.40 -14.83
CA GLN A 20 10.40 27.44 -15.49
C GLN A 20 9.11 27.21 -14.68
N THR A 21 9.18 27.37 -13.36
CA THR A 21 8.03 27.28 -12.45
C THR A 21 7.04 28.44 -12.62
N GLN A 22 7.53 29.64 -12.94
CA GLN A 22 6.72 30.85 -13.07
C GLN A 22 6.16 31.04 -14.48
N LEU A 23 6.88 30.56 -15.51
CA LEU A 23 6.49 30.64 -16.91
C LEU A 23 5.72 29.40 -17.38
N ILE A 24 4.54 29.16 -16.82
CA ILE A 24 3.65 28.10 -17.32
C ILE A 24 3.13 28.54 -18.71
N GLY A 25 3.83 28.15 -19.79
CA GLY A 25 3.36 28.27 -21.18
C GLY A 25 4.31 28.86 -22.23
N LYS A 26 5.54 29.27 -21.88
CA LYS A 26 6.55 29.66 -22.87
C LYS A 26 7.71 28.66 -22.85
N GLU A 27 8.00 28.04 -23.99
CA GLU A 27 9.25 27.31 -24.20
C GLU A 27 10.42 28.25 -23.91
N VAL A 28 11.22 27.91 -22.90
CA VAL A 28 12.45 28.65 -22.58
C VAL A 28 13.48 28.28 -23.65
N ALA A 29 14.16 29.29 -24.19
CA ALA A 29 15.16 29.11 -25.23
C ALA A 29 16.31 28.20 -24.74
N ASP A 30 16.53 27.12 -25.48
CA ASP A 30 17.41 25.98 -25.17
C ASP A 30 18.90 26.32 -25.15
N THR A 31 19.27 27.54 -25.55
CA THR A 31 20.65 27.98 -25.79
C THR A 31 21.47 28.09 -24.50
N GLY A 32 20.89 28.54 -23.38
CA GLY A 32 21.63 28.70 -22.12
C GLY A 32 21.94 27.37 -21.41
N ILE A 33 21.11 26.34 -21.62
CA ILE A 33 21.27 25.02 -20.98
C ILE A 33 22.41 24.24 -21.66
N GLN A 34 22.59 24.39 -22.98
CA GLN A 34 23.69 23.74 -23.71
C GLN A 34 25.07 24.28 -23.31
N GLU A 35 25.20 25.59 -23.07
CA GLU A 35 26.44 26.19 -22.57
C GLU A 35 26.80 25.69 -21.16
N LEU A 36 25.80 25.42 -20.31
CA LEU A 36 25.99 24.87 -18.96
C LEU A 36 26.38 23.38 -18.93
N LEU A 37 26.04 22.62 -19.97
CA LEU A 37 26.31 21.18 -20.06
C LEU A 37 27.64 20.86 -20.75
N ALA A 38 28.21 21.80 -21.50
CA ALA A 38 29.51 21.66 -22.17
C ALA A 38 30.67 21.34 -21.20
N PRO A 39 30.78 21.93 -19.99
CA PRO A 39 31.79 21.54 -19.01
C PRO A 39 31.58 20.15 -18.39
N LEU A 40 30.37 19.59 -18.50
CA LEU A 40 29.95 18.35 -17.83
C LEU A 40 30.04 17.11 -18.75
N ASN A 41 30.41 17.25 -20.03
CA ASN A 41 30.47 16.16 -21.03
C ASN A 41 29.16 15.34 -21.13
N LEU A 42 28.00 15.97 -20.96
CA LEU A 42 26.69 15.33 -21.08
C LEU A 42 26.06 15.72 -22.42
N GLU A 43 25.91 14.77 -23.35
CA GLU A 43 25.20 14.98 -24.62
C GLU A 43 23.68 15.05 -24.39
N LEU A 44 23.05 16.15 -24.80
CA LEU A 44 21.59 16.25 -24.83
C LEU A 44 21.01 15.51 -26.04
N LYS A 45 20.09 14.58 -25.80
CA LYS A 45 19.10 14.16 -26.80
C LYS A 45 17.78 14.84 -26.49
N GLN A 46 17.28 15.64 -27.43
CA GLN A 46 15.96 16.26 -27.35
C GLN A 46 14.82 15.24 -27.54
N PRO A 47 13.61 15.51 -26.99
CA PRO A 47 13.23 16.70 -26.24
C PRO A 47 13.73 16.68 -24.79
N LEU A 48 14.09 17.86 -24.25
CA LEU A 48 14.50 18.03 -22.86
C LEU A 48 13.32 17.67 -21.94
N GLU A 49 13.38 16.52 -21.27
CA GLU A 49 12.37 16.17 -20.27
C GLU A 49 12.34 17.26 -19.18
N LYS A 50 11.15 17.64 -18.74
CA LYS A 50 10.94 18.68 -17.70
C LYS A 50 11.65 18.39 -16.37
N THR A 51 12.14 17.17 -16.20
CA THR A 51 12.87 16.66 -15.03
C THR A 51 14.39 16.63 -15.24
N PHE A 52 14.91 16.85 -16.45
CA PHE A 52 16.33 16.71 -16.76
C PHE A 52 17.23 17.60 -15.90
N LEU A 53 16.85 18.87 -15.70
CA LEU A 53 17.61 19.79 -14.85
C LEU A 53 17.70 19.29 -13.40
N PHE A 54 16.64 18.70 -12.87
CA PHE A 54 16.64 18.09 -11.54
C PHE A 54 17.59 16.89 -11.46
N HIS A 55 17.65 16.09 -12.52
CA HIS A 55 18.57 14.96 -12.62
C HIS A 55 20.03 15.42 -12.56
N VAL A 56 20.41 16.39 -13.41
CA VAL A 56 21.78 16.95 -13.43
C VAL A 56 22.12 17.61 -12.10
N PHE A 57 21.20 18.38 -11.52
CA PHE A 57 21.36 18.98 -10.19
C PHE A 57 21.67 17.90 -9.13
N GLY A 58 20.95 16.78 -9.17
CA GLY A 58 21.15 15.65 -8.27
C GLY A 58 22.50 14.97 -8.45
N LEU A 59 22.95 14.78 -9.70
CA LEU A 59 24.27 14.20 -9.99
C LEU A 59 25.41 15.06 -9.44
N ILE A 60 25.36 16.39 -9.65
CA ILE A 60 26.40 17.29 -9.14
C ILE A 60 26.47 17.25 -7.60
N LEU A 61 25.30 17.26 -6.95
CA LEU A 61 25.20 17.17 -5.49
C LEU A 61 25.67 15.82 -4.94
N ARG A 62 25.39 14.71 -5.63
CA ARG A 62 25.86 13.37 -5.24
C ARG A 62 27.39 13.28 -5.23
N GLU A 63 28.06 13.96 -6.16
CA GLU A 63 29.53 13.99 -6.25
C GLU A 63 30.17 15.08 -5.36
N THR A 64 29.40 15.74 -4.49
CA THR A 64 29.88 16.84 -3.65
C THR A 64 30.26 16.35 -2.26
N THR A 65 31.51 16.57 -1.86
CA THR A 65 32.01 16.14 -0.55
C THR A 65 31.62 17.08 0.60
N ASP A 66 31.34 18.35 0.31
CA ASP A 66 30.90 19.34 1.29
C ASP A 66 29.42 19.12 1.66
N GLN A 67 29.20 18.56 2.84
CA GLN A 67 27.85 18.26 3.31
C GLN A 67 26.99 19.52 3.56
N GLU A 68 27.60 20.64 3.90
CA GLU A 68 26.85 21.88 4.16
C GLU A 68 26.39 22.50 2.84
N LEU A 69 27.22 22.41 1.80
CA LEU A 69 26.82 22.77 0.45
C LEU A 69 25.65 21.90 -0.04
N VAL A 70 25.73 20.58 0.16
CA VAL A 70 24.65 19.66 -0.20
C VAL A 70 23.36 20.00 0.54
N ARG A 71 23.42 20.24 1.86
CA ARG A 71 22.24 20.58 2.67
C ARG A 71 21.58 21.87 2.22
N ARG A 72 22.36 22.92 1.96
CA ARG A 72 21.84 24.22 1.53
C ARG A 72 21.11 24.13 0.20
N HIS A 73 21.77 23.57 -0.83
CA HIS A 73 21.19 23.44 -2.16
C HIS A 73 19.96 22.53 -2.20
N LEU A 74 19.93 21.46 -1.39
CA LEU A 74 18.72 20.66 -1.24
C LEU A 74 17.60 21.39 -0.50
N ALA A 75 17.92 22.20 0.51
CA ALA A 75 16.93 23.01 1.21
C ALA A 75 16.29 24.01 0.25
N ASP A 76 17.11 24.73 -0.50
CA ASP A 76 16.66 25.70 -1.51
C ASP A 76 15.79 25.05 -2.59
N LEU A 77 16.12 23.81 -2.99
CA LEU A 77 15.32 23.03 -3.93
C LEU A 77 13.96 22.61 -3.34
N LEU A 78 13.93 22.20 -2.07
CA LEU A 78 12.71 21.81 -1.36
C LEU A 78 11.80 22.99 -1.01
N GLU A 79 12.30 24.23 -1.07
CA GLU A 79 11.49 25.45 -0.92
C GLU A 79 10.83 25.91 -2.24
N LEU A 80 11.07 25.21 -3.36
CA LEU A 80 10.38 25.48 -4.61
C LEU A 80 8.89 25.10 -4.57
N SER A 81 8.12 25.54 -5.57
CA SER A 81 6.70 25.19 -5.66
C SER A 81 6.50 23.69 -5.87
N HIS A 82 5.53 23.12 -5.17
CA HIS A 82 5.13 21.72 -5.30
C HIS A 82 3.87 21.53 -6.17
N GLN A 83 3.45 22.56 -6.90
CA GLN A 83 2.18 22.55 -7.62
C GLN A 83 2.21 21.66 -8.88
N SER A 84 3.30 21.68 -9.66
CA SER A 84 3.42 20.86 -10.87
C SER A 84 3.82 19.42 -10.55
N SER A 85 3.25 18.43 -11.26
CA SER A 85 3.71 17.03 -11.14
C SER A 85 5.18 16.86 -11.51
N SER A 86 5.62 17.54 -12.58
CA SER A 86 7.02 17.46 -13.04
C SER A 86 8.01 18.00 -11.99
N GLN A 87 7.62 19.02 -11.23
CA GLN A 87 8.45 19.55 -10.14
C GLN A 87 8.50 18.57 -8.98
N ARG A 88 7.36 18.03 -8.55
CA ARG A 88 7.34 17.06 -7.46
C ARG A 88 8.18 15.83 -7.78
N GLU A 89 8.05 15.32 -8.99
CA GLU A 89 8.82 14.18 -9.48
C GLU A 89 10.31 14.51 -9.61
N GLY A 90 10.65 15.67 -10.19
CA GLY A 90 12.02 16.13 -10.31
C GLY A 90 12.72 16.35 -8.97
N ILE A 91 12.09 17.07 -8.03
CA ILE A 91 12.61 17.28 -6.67
C ILE A 91 12.86 15.92 -5.99
N ALA A 92 11.88 15.01 -6.06
CA ALA A 92 12.02 13.69 -5.46
C ALA A 92 13.18 12.91 -6.10
N GLU A 93 13.31 12.94 -7.43
CA GLU A 93 14.39 12.28 -8.16
C GLU A 93 15.77 12.82 -7.74
N THR A 94 15.93 14.14 -7.66
CA THR A 94 17.16 14.76 -7.13
C THR A 94 17.46 14.23 -5.73
N VAL A 95 16.47 14.25 -4.82
CA VAL A 95 16.63 13.77 -3.45
C VAL A 95 17.07 12.29 -3.41
N GLY A 96 16.50 11.45 -4.27
CA GLY A 96 16.92 10.07 -4.48
C GLY A 96 18.38 9.96 -4.89
N ILE A 97 18.78 10.64 -5.97
CA ILE A 97 20.15 10.61 -6.49
C ILE A 97 21.15 11.04 -5.41
N VAL A 98 20.87 12.13 -4.69
CA VAL A 98 21.76 12.63 -3.63
C VAL A 98 21.83 11.67 -2.44
N SER A 99 20.72 10.99 -2.11
CA SER A 99 20.68 10.01 -1.02
C SER A 99 21.61 8.82 -1.22
N SER A 100 21.99 8.50 -2.47
CA SER A 100 22.93 7.39 -2.74
C SER A 100 24.34 7.61 -2.19
N SER A 101 24.76 8.87 -2.00
CA SER A 101 26.03 9.23 -1.34
C SER A 101 25.85 9.90 0.02
N HIS A 102 24.69 10.54 0.26
CA HIS A 102 24.46 11.40 1.43
C HIS A 102 23.19 11.05 2.22
N LEU A 103 22.83 9.76 2.31
CA LEU A 103 21.58 9.27 2.90
C LEU A 103 21.23 9.91 4.26
N GLN A 104 22.16 9.95 5.20
CA GLN A 104 21.95 10.52 6.54
C GLN A 104 21.70 12.03 6.51
N ALA A 105 22.43 12.77 5.65
CA ALA A 105 22.27 14.21 5.54
C ALA A 105 20.92 14.57 4.90
N VAL A 106 20.52 13.83 3.87
CA VAL A 106 19.22 13.97 3.21
C VAL A 106 18.08 13.66 4.18
N TRP A 107 18.18 12.56 4.92
CA TRP A 107 17.20 12.20 5.95
C TRP A 107 17.04 13.32 6.99
N ALA A 108 18.15 13.78 7.57
CA ALA A 108 18.12 14.84 8.58
C ALA A 108 17.49 16.14 8.06
N LEU A 109 17.74 16.48 6.79
CA LEU A 109 17.17 17.66 6.16
C LEU A 109 15.65 17.54 5.97
N LEU A 110 15.17 16.42 5.42
CA LEU A 110 13.72 16.17 5.27
C LEU A 110 13.01 16.15 6.62
N GLU A 111 13.66 15.61 7.65
CA GLU A 111 13.14 15.62 9.02
C GLU A 111 13.01 17.04 9.58
N HIS A 112 14.04 17.86 9.39
CA HIS A 112 14.08 19.23 9.88
C HIS A 112 13.06 20.13 9.16
N LEU A 113 13.07 20.14 7.83
CA LEU A 113 12.15 20.95 7.02
C LEU A 113 10.72 20.46 7.17
N GLY A 114 10.54 19.15 7.21
CA GLY A 114 9.28 18.49 7.51
C GLY A 114 8.65 18.99 8.80
N ARG A 115 9.38 18.95 9.92
CA ARG A 115 8.85 19.40 11.23
C ARG A 115 8.60 20.90 11.30
N THR A 116 9.49 21.72 10.76
CA THR A 116 9.43 23.18 10.91
C THR A 116 8.37 23.84 10.04
N ARG A 117 8.15 23.31 8.82
CA ARG A 117 7.24 23.91 7.84
C ARG A 117 5.87 23.22 7.81
N PHE A 118 5.82 21.89 7.90
CA PHE A 118 4.55 21.16 7.86
C PHE A 118 3.69 21.41 9.11
N LEU A 119 4.30 21.39 10.30
CA LEU A 119 3.56 21.66 11.54
C LEU A 119 2.98 23.08 11.56
N ARG A 120 3.69 24.06 10.96
CA ARG A 120 3.19 25.44 10.86
C ARG A 120 1.90 25.52 10.04
N THR A 121 1.79 24.74 8.96
CA THR A 121 0.59 24.70 8.11
C THR A 121 -0.55 23.87 8.73
N THR A 122 -0.26 22.81 9.48
CA THR A 122 -1.30 21.97 10.12
C THR A 122 -1.92 22.56 11.39
N PHE A 123 -1.25 23.50 12.07
CA PHE A 123 -1.72 24.11 13.34
C PHE A 123 -2.44 25.46 13.19
N MET A 124 -2.75 25.91 11.96
CA MET A 124 -3.50 27.17 11.77
C MET A 124 -4.98 27.00 12.18
N SER A 125 -5.37 27.67 13.28
CA SER A 125 -6.73 27.73 13.83
C SER A 125 -7.72 28.39 12.86
N PRO A 126 -9.02 28.01 12.80
CA PRO A 126 -9.98 28.52 11.83
C PRO A 126 -10.45 29.97 12.04
N GLU A 127 -9.96 30.69 13.05
CA GLU A 127 -10.56 31.96 13.50
C GLU A 127 -9.95 33.23 12.89
N CYS A 128 -9.08 33.14 11.88
CA CYS A 128 -8.53 34.33 11.24
C CYS A 128 -8.93 34.45 9.77
N PRO A 129 -9.79 35.43 9.40
CA PRO A 129 -10.06 35.72 8.01
C PRO A 129 -8.96 36.63 7.47
N GLN A 130 -8.08 36.14 6.58
CA GLN A 130 -7.58 36.87 5.40
C GLN A 130 -6.51 36.10 4.60
N SER A 131 -6.62 36.24 3.27
CA SER A 131 -5.65 35.94 2.19
C SER A 131 -4.92 34.60 2.23
N ASP A 132 -5.36 33.67 1.38
CA ASP A 132 -4.76 32.37 0.99
C ASP A 132 -3.24 32.41 0.73
N PRO A 133 -2.35 32.17 1.73
CA PRO A 133 -0.90 32.32 1.55
C PRO A 133 -0.17 31.00 1.26
N ASP A 134 -0.82 29.84 1.41
CA ASP A 134 -0.14 28.52 1.48
C ASP A 134 -0.52 27.53 0.37
N ARG A 135 -1.03 28.00 -0.78
CA ARG A 135 -1.32 27.11 -1.93
C ARG A 135 -0.14 26.25 -2.38
N HIS A 136 1.07 26.78 -2.28
CA HIS A 136 2.28 26.06 -2.69
C HIS A 136 2.63 24.92 -1.74
N TRP A 137 2.27 25.00 -0.45
CA TRP A 137 2.55 23.95 0.53
C TRP A 137 1.53 22.81 0.53
N ARG A 138 0.38 22.99 -0.12
CA ARG A 138 -0.69 21.98 -0.20
C ARG A 138 -0.20 20.61 -0.68
N TRP A 139 0.74 20.58 -1.63
CA TRP A 139 1.25 19.34 -2.24
C TRP A 139 2.62 18.91 -1.72
N VAL A 140 3.12 19.54 -0.65
CA VAL A 140 4.43 19.21 -0.09
C VAL A 140 4.46 17.77 0.41
N SER A 141 3.42 17.32 1.11
CA SER A 141 3.31 15.92 1.52
C SER A 141 3.41 14.97 0.35
N SER A 142 2.77 15.30 -0.78
CA SER A 142 2.85 14.49 -2.00
C SER A 142 4.28 14.42 -2.55
N THR A 143 5.06 15.49 -2.41
CA THR A 143 6.48 15.52 -2.80
C THR A 143 7.34 14.76 -1.82
N TYR A 144 7.16 14.97 -0.51
CA TYR A 144 7.91 14.27 0.53
C TYR A 144 7.68 12.76 0.48
N LEU A 145 6.46 12.31 0.22
CA LEU A 145 6.17 10.90 -0.03
C LEU A 145 7.01 10.35 -1.19
N LEU A 146 7.08 11.06 -2.31
CA LEU A 146 7.92 10.67 -3.44
C LEU A 146 9.41 10.70 -3.07
N CYS A 147 9.87 11.71 -2.31
CA CYS A 147 11.25 11.78 -1.80
C CYS A 147 11.60 10.54 -0.97
N TYR A 148 10.75 10.12 -0.04
CA TYR A 148 10.96 8.91 0.75
C TYR A 148 11.00 7.65 -0.12
N GLY A 149 10.14 7.56 -1.14
CA GLY A 149 10.18 6.48 -2.13
C GLY A 149 11.48 6.46 -2.94
N GLN A 150 11.96 7.62 -3.37
CA GLN A 150 13.22 7.78 -4.11
C GLN A 150 14.44 7.48 -3.25
N MET A 151 14.46 7.93 -2.00
CA MET A 151 15.49 7.55 -1.04
C MET A 151 15.57 6.04 -0.87
N ALA A 152 14.42 5.37 -0.73
CA ALA A 152 14.40 3.92 -0.61
C ALA A 152 15.01 3.22 -1.85
N LEU A 153 14.64 3.68 -3.05
CA LEU A 153 15.14 3.12 -4.30
C LEU A 153 16.64 3.32 -4.50
N HIS A 154 17.19 4.44 -4.02
CA HIS A 154 18.60 4.80 -4.20
C HIS A 154 19.52 4.39 -3.04
N ALA A 155 18.97 3.94 -1.91
CA ALA A 155 19.75 3.48 -0.75
C ALA A 155 20.54 2.18 -1.01
N ARG A 156 20.16 1.40 -2.04
CA ARG A 156 20.77 0.10 -2.40
C ARG A 156 20.89 -0.81 -1.16
N GLU A 157 22.03 -1.47 -0.98
CA GLU A 157 22.35 -2.42 0.10
C GLU A 157 22.18 -1.85 1.52
N GLN A 158 22.11 -0.52 1.65
CA GLN A 158 21.98 0.15 2.95
C GLN A 158 20.52 0.42 3.34
N ILE A 159 19.53 -0.04 2.56
CA ILE A 159 18.13 0.32 2.81
C ILE A 159 17.58 -0.28 4.11
N LEU A 160 17.91 -1.52 4.47
CA LEU A 160 17.23 -2.26 5.54
C LEU A 160 17.15 -1.50 6.89
N PRO A 161 18.22 -0.88 7.43
CA PRO A 161 18.15 -0.10 8.66
C PRO A 161 17.23 1.12 8.61
N TRP A 162 16.89 1.61 7.41
CA TRP A 162 16.09 2.81 7.19
C TRP A 162 14.63 2.52 6.86
N VAL A 163 14.27 1.28 6.51
CA VAL A 163 12.94 0.95 5.98
C VAL A 163 11.83 1.35 6.94
N ASP A 164 11.90 0.93 8.20
CA ASP A 164 10.85 1.26 9.18
C ASP A 164 10.77 2.78 9.42
N ASN A 165 11.90 3.48 9.44
CA ASN A 165 11.90 4.95 9.57
C ASN A 165 11.21 5.62 8.36
N ILE A 166 11.57 5.19 7.15
CA ILE A 166 10.98 5.66 5.89
C ILE A 166 9.47 5.39 5.88
N ILE A 167 9.05 4.16 6.20
CA ILE A 167 7.63 3.79 6.25
C ILE A 167 6.89 4.65 7.28
N SER A 168 7.44 4.78 8.49
CA SER A 168 6.84 5.59 9.56
C SER A 168 6.59 7.02 9.08
N ARG A 169 7.55 7.62 8.34
CA ARG A 169 7.36 8.94 7.76
C ARG A 169 6.36 8.96 6.62
N MET A 170 6.34 7.95 5.76
CA MET A 170 5.32 7.85 4.72
C MET A 170 3.91 7.78 5.31
N VAL A 171 3.71 6.96 6.35
CA VAL A 171 2.44 6.84 7.08
C VAL A 171 2.06 8.18 7.72
N TYR A 172 3.01 8.86 8.37
CA TYR A 172 2.79 10.18 8.97
C TYR A 172 2.32 11.22 7.95
N TYR A 173 3.05 11.42 6.85
CA TYR A 173 2.69 12.42 5.85
C TYR A 173 1.38 12.10 5.13
N PHE A 174 1.07 10.81 4.93
CA PHE A 174 -0.22 10.43 4.36
C PHE A 174 -1.38 10.71 5.33
N SER A 175 -1.21 10.37 6.61
CA SER A 175 -2.26 10.47 7.63
C SER A 175 -2.59 11.91 8.02
N CYS A 176 -1.61 12.80 8.02
CA CYS A 176 -1.76 14.21 8.43
C CYS A 176 -2.11 15.16 7.27
N SER A 177 -2.41 14.66 6.07
CA SER A 177 -2.65 15.48 4.87
C SER A 177 -4.09 15.42 4.37
N CYS A 178 -4.47 16.40 3.55
CA CYS A 178 -5.76 16.36 2.86
C CYS A 178 -5.79 15.24 1.80
N TYR A 179 -6.78 14.35 1.88
CA TYR A 179 -6.91 13.21 0.97
C TYR A 179 -7.37 13.66 -0.42
N ASP A 180 -6.43 13.98 -1.29
CA ASP A 180 -6.68 14.18 -2.73
C ASP A 180 -6.06 13.06 -3.59
N ASN A 181 -6.39 13.06 -4.88
CA ASN A 181 -5.89 12.03 -5.81
C ASN A 181 -4.37 12.11 -6.01
N ILE A 182 -3.76 13.29 -5.83
CA ILE A 182 -2.32 13.49 -5.97
C ILE A 182 -1.61 12.81 -4.80
N LEU A 183 -2.06 13.05 -3.56
CA LEU A 183 -1.53 12.42 -2.35
C LEU A 183 -1.66 10.90 -2.42
N LYS A 184 -2.85 10.38 -2.78
CA LYS A 184 -3.07 8.93 -2.96
C LYS A 184 -2.10 8.32 -3.99
N THR A 185 -1.92 9.01 -5.12
CA THR A 185 -1.02 8.55 -6.19
C THR A 185 0.44 8.60 -5.75
N SER A 186 0.88 9.70 -5.13
CA SER A 186 2.24 9.84 -4.58
C SER A 186 2.54 8.78 -3.53
N PHE A 187 1.61 8.51 -2.62
CA PHE A 187 1.76 7.46 -1.60
C PHE A 187 1.92 6.07 -2.23
N LEU A 188 1.06 5.74 -3.21
CA LEU A 188 1.14 4.48 -3.93
C LEU A 188 2.46 4.34 -4.70
N LEU A 189 2.92 5.40 -5.39
CA LEU A 189 4.21 5.41 -6.09
C LEU A 189 5.37 5.19 -5.13
N ALA A 190 5.37 5.89 -3.99
CA ALA A 190 6.38 5.71 -2.95
C ALA A 190 6.41 4.26 -2.42
N ALA A 191 5.24 3.65 -2.18
CA ALA A 191 5.16 2.25 -1.75
C ALA A 191 5.62 1.26 -2.85
N ILE A 192 5.36 1.55 -4.12
CA ILE A 192 5.90 0.77 -5.25
C ILE A 192 7.43 0.85 -5.28
N MET A 193 8.00 2.03 -5.05
CA MET A 193 9.46 2.21 -5.05
C MET A 193 10.11 1.51 -3.87
N LEU A 194 9.51 1.61 -2.68
CA LEU A 194 9.93 0.88 -1.50
C LEU A 194 9.94 -0.63 -1.73
N THR A 195 8.84 -1.19 -2.25
CA THR A 195 8.77 -2.64 -2.54
C THR A 195 9.74 -3.09 -3.64
N LYS A 196 10.09 -2.20 -4.59
CA LYS A 196 11.16 -2.46 -5.57
C LYS A 196 12.53 -2.51 -4.90
N ALA A 197 12.83 -1.56 -4.02
CA ALA A 197 14.10 -1.54 -3.27
C ALA A 197 14.26 -2.82 -2.43
N LEU A 198 13.21 -3.19 -1.68
CA LEU A 198 13.21 -4.41 -0.86
C LEU A 198 13.32 -5.72 -1.65
N ARG A 199 12.95 -5.73 -2.93
CA ARG A 199 13.10 -6.91 -3.79
C ARG A 199 14.55 -7.15 -4.22
N GLN A 200 15.36 -6.09 -4.27
CA GLN A 200 16.76 -6.16 -4.72
C GLN A 200 17.71 -6.61 -3.61
N GLU A 201 17.22 -6.71 -2.37
CA GLU A 201 18.02 -7.02 -1.19
C GLU A 201 17.89 -8.48 -0.75
N ASP A 202 19.02 -9.17 -0.65
CA ASP A 202 19.07 -10.58 -0.24
C ASP A 202 18.74 -10.77 1.26
N GLY A 203 18.97 -9.74 2.09
CA GLY A 203 18.78 -9.78 3.54
C GLY A 203 17.33 -9.67 4.02
N THR A 204 16.39 -9.33 3.14
CA THR A 204 14.99 -9.01 3.48
C THR A 204 14.25 -10.12 4.21
N GLN A 205 14.65 -11.38 4.03
CA GLN A 205 14.04 -12.54 4.71
C GLN A 205 14.40 -12.64 6.20
N SER A 206 15.52 -12.03 6.61
CA SER A 206 16.00 -12.01 8.00
C SER A 206 15.57 -10.77 8.77
N TYR A 207 15.18 -9.70 8.06
CA TYR A 207 14.79 -8.44 8.64
C TYR A 207 13.36 -8.51 9.20
N LYS A 208 13.15 -7.93 10.38
CA LYS A 208 11.82 -7.85 11.03
C LYS A 208 11.26 -6.44 10.86
N PHE A 209 10.37 -6.28 9.89
CA PHE A 209 9.71 -5.00 9.64
C PHE A 209 8.60 -4.77 10.65
N THR A 210 8.55 -3.58 11.24
CA THR A 210 7.55 -3.22 12.27
C THR A 210 6.42 -2.36 11.71
N GLN A 211 6.68 -1.57 10.67
CA GLN A 211 5.74 -0.58 10.15
C GLN A 211 4.89 -1.05 8.95
N ILE A 212 5.10 -2.29 8.47
CA ILE A 212 4.34 -2.85 7.34
C ILE A 212 2.81 -2.82 7.57
N PRO A 213 2.28 -3.20 8.75
CA PRO A 213 0.84 -3.17 8.98
C PRO A 213 0.23 -1.77 8.80
N ASP A 214 0.90 -0.74 9.30
CA ASP A 214 0.44 0.66 9.18
C ASP A 214 0.50 1.15 7.72
N LEU A 215 1.54 0.76 6.97
CA LEU A 215 1.63 1.04 5.53
C LEU A 215 0.48 0.41 4.75
N ILE A 216 0.17 -0.87 5.03
CA ILE A 216 -0.94 -1.57 4.41
C ILE A 216 -2.26 -0.88 4.75
N GLN A 217 -2.45 -0.49 6.01
CA GLN A 217 -3.68 0.19 6.43
C GLN A 217 -3.91 1.50 5.65
N CYS A 218 -2.87 2.32 5.47
CA CYS A 218 -2.95 3.52 4.64
C CYS A 218 -3.26 3.20 3.17
N LEU A 219 -2.67 2.14 2.61
CA LEU A 219 -2.95 1.70 1.23
C LEU A 219 -4.41 1.29 1.04
N LEU A 220 -5.00 0.58 2.01
CA LEU A 220 -6.41 0.17 1.98
C LEU A 220 -7.34 1.38 2.00
N VAL A 221 -7.08 2.38 2.87
CA VAL A 221 -7.86 3.63 2.92
C VAL A 221 -7.79 4.39 1.59
N SER A 222 -6.63 4.38 0.94
CA SER A 222 -6.45 5.03 -0.37
C SER A 222 -7.29 4.38 -1.48
N GLY A 223 -7.58 3.08 -1.38
CA GLY A 223 -8.28 2.29 -2.40
C GLY A 223 -9.77 2.05 -2.14
N ALA A 224 -10.27 2.35 -0.94
CA ALA A 224 -11.61 1.96 -0.48
C ALA A 224 -12.73 3.00 -0.67
N HIS A 225 -12.44 4.23 -1.14
CA HIS A 225 -13.44 5.30 -1.21
C HIS A 225 -14.35 5.19 -2.45
N GLY A 226 -15.14 4.11 -2.51
CA GLY A 226 -16.20 3.88 -3.48
C GLY A 226 -17.47 3.34 -2.82
N GLY A 227 -18.28 4.24 -2.24
CA GLY A 227 -19.74 4.10 -2.06
C GLY A 227 -20.28 3.21 -0.92
N SER A 228 -20.76 3.86 0.16
CA SER A 228 -22.11 3.68 0.72
C SER A 228 -22.30 4.51 1.99
N GLU A 229 -22.91 5.70 1.88
CA GLU A 229 -23.72 6.25 2.98
C GLU A 229 -25.10 5.61 2.87
N GLN A 230 -25.36 4.63 3.75
CA GLN A 230 -26.70 4.28 4.23
C GLN A 230 -26.55 3.20 5.31
N GLY A 231 -26.95 3.53 6.55
CA GLY A 231 -26.98 2.59 7.65
C GLY A 231 -26.51 3.14 8.99
N ALA A 232 -26.97 4.33 9.38
CA ALA A 232 -27.04 4.67 10.79
C ALA A 232 -28.03 3.70 11.47
N ARG A 233 -27.53 2.56 11.98
CA ARG A 233 -28.13 1.83 13.11
C ARG A 233 -27.03 1.25 13.97
N HIS A 234 -27.13 1.59 15.25
CA HIS A 234 -26.28 1.21 16.37
C HIS A 234 -25.81 -0.25 16.36
N GLY A 235 -24.54 -0.42 16.70
CA GLY A 235 -23.91 -1.68 17.05
C GLY A 235 -22.39 -1.54 16.93
N GLU A 236 -21.72 -1.13 18.01
CA GLU A 236 -20.25 -1.23 18.12
C GLU A 236 -19.78 -2.67 17.88
N PRO A 237 -18.53 -2.87 17.44
CA PRO A 237 -17.50 -3.15 18.46
C PRO A 237 -16.16 -2.41 18.23
N GLY A 238 -15.68 -1.76 19.30
CA GLY A 238 -14.29 -1.89 19.77
C GLY A 238 -13.18 -1.08 19.10
N TRP A 239 -13.23 0.25 19.17
CA TRP A 239 -12.11 1.15 18.81
C TRP A 239 -11.16 1.38 20.00
N HIS A 240 -10.53 0.33 20.52
CA HIS A 240 -9.52 0.49 21.55
C HIS A 240 -8.29 -0.35 21.23
N SER A 241 -7.33 0.30 20.57
CA SER A 241 -5.89 0.25 20.89
C SER A 241 -5.05 0.75 19.71
N TRP A 242 -5.08 2.06 19.48
CA TRP A 242 -3.89 2.77 18.99
C TRP A 242 -3.07 3.19 20.21
N PRO A 243 -1.79 2.82 20.34
CA PRO A 243 -0.92 3.45 21.32
C PRO A 243 0.13 4.36 20.67
N SER A 244 0.00 5.64 21.01
CA SER A 244 1.07 6.56 21.42
C SER A 244 2.00 7.17 20.37
N ALA A 245 1.59 8.34 19.87
CA ALA A 245 2.42 9.55 19.91
C ALA A 245 1.51 10.79 19.77
N SER A 246 0.97 11.24 20.90
CA SER A 246 0.60 12.60 21.35
C SER A 246 0.45 13.80 20.39
N CYS A 247 0.16 13.62 19.10
CA CYS A 247 -0.17 14.67 18.14
C CYS A 247 -1.49 14.42 17.38
N LEU A 248 -2.28 13.42 17.79
CA LEU A 248 -3.47 12.95 17.07
C LEU A 248 -4.79 13.38 17.74
N THR A 249 -4.91 14.63 18.16
CA THR A 249 -6.19 15.18 18.64
C THR A 249 -6.49 16.54 18.02
N THR A 250 -6.56 16.59 16.70
CA THR A 250 -7.49 17.46 16.01
C THR A 250 -8.09 16.68 14.84
N PRO A 251 -9.40 16.38 14.85
CA PRO A 251 -10.08 15.92 13.65
C PRO A 251 -9.92 17.02 12.59
N CYS A 252 -9.51 16.66 11.38
CA CYS A 252 -9.67 17.56 10.24
C CYS A 252 -11.15 18.00 10.17
N PRO A 253 -11.45 19.30 10.05
CA PRO A 253 -12.82 19.78 10.02
C PRO A 253 -13.59 19.12 8.87
N PRO A 254 -14.88 18.77 9.08
CA PRO A 254 -15.70 18.05 8.10
C PRO A 254 -15.90 18.82 6.78
N ASP A 255 -15.63 20.12 6.76
CA ASP A 255 -15.96 21.03 5.67
C ASP A 255 -14.95 21.04 4.50
N GLN A 256 -13.86 20.27 4.60
CA GLN A 256 -12.92 20.04 3.48
C GLN A 256 -13.14 18.70 2.77
N ARG A 257 -14.26 18.01 3.05
CA ARG A 257 -14.75 16.88 2.26
C ARG A 257 -15.48 17.38 1.02
N ILE A 258 -14.75 17.96 0.06
CA ILE A 258 -15.24 17.99 -1.32
C ILE A 258 -15.15 16.54 -1.82
N LEU A 259 -16.18 15.77 -1.47
CA LEU A 259 -16.36 14.37 -1.86
C LEU A 259 -16.50 14.30 -3.37
N GLN A 260 -15.36 14.24 -4.08
CA GLN A 260 -15.31 13.45 -5.30
C GLN A 260 -15.55 12.00 -4.88
N LYS A 261 -16.82 11.61 -4.87
CA LYS A 261 -17.26 10.23 -4.83
C LYS A 261 -16.53 9.55 -5.99
N GLU A 262 -15.58 8.66 -5.72
CA GLU A 262 -14.91 7.97 -6.81
C GLU A 262 -15.99 7.24 -7.62
N PRO A 263 -15.90 7.28 -8.96
CA PRO A 263 -16.82 6.55 -9.78
C PRO A 263 -16.80 5.07 -9.39
N ASN A 264 -17.98 4.43 -9.39
CA ASN A 264 -18.12 2.99 -9.13
C ASN A 264 -17.59 2.15 -10.32
N PHE A 265 -16.55 2.58 -11.02
CA PHE A 265 -15.88 1.85 -12.10
C PHE A 265 -14.36 2.12 -12.07
N LEU A 266 -13.58 1.20 -12.64
CA LEU A 266 -12.13 1.36 -12.74
C LEU A 266 -11.79 2.29 -13.91
N ALA A 267 -11.29 3.50 -13.60
CA ALA A 267 -10.73 4.42 -14.60
C ALA A 267 -9.21 4.24 -14.79
N THR A 268 -8.53 3.66 -13.80
CA THR A 268 -7.06 3.50 -13.79
C THR A 268 -6.66 2.15 -13.17
N LEU A 269 -5.37 1.81 -13.26
CA LEU A 269 -4.78 0.64 -12.60
C LEU A 269 -4.51 0.85 -11.10
N PHE A 270 -5.07 1.89 -10.47
CA PHE A 270 -4.78 2.23 -9.08
C PHE A 270 -5.09 1.07 -8.12
N ARG A 271 -6.30 0.49 -8.18
CA ARG A 271 -6.69 -0.64 -7.32
C ARG A 271 -5.80 -1.87 -7.53
N GLN A 272 -5.49 -2.20 -8.79
CA GLN A 272 -4.56 -3.29 -9.11
C GLN A 272 -3.20 -3.06 -8.45
N LYS A 273 -2.61 -1.87 -8.63
CA LYS A 273 -1.29 -1.54 -8.09
C LYS A 273 -1.27 -1.59 -6.57
N VAL A 274 -2.32 -1.10 -5.89
CA VAL A 274 -2.46 -1.22 -4.43
C VAL A 274 -2.41 -2.68 -4.00
N ILE A 275 -3.23 -3.54 -4.62
CA ILE A 275 -3.26 -4.98 -4.28
C ILE A 275 -1.89 -5.63 -4.52
N LEU A 276 -1.22 -5.34 -5.63
CA LEU A 276 0.11 -5.88 -5.92
C LEU A 276 1.18 -5.42 -4.93
N VAL A 277 1.12 -4.18 -4.45
CA VAL A 277 2.01 -3.70 -3.39
C VAL A 277 1.73 -4.48 -2.10
N ILE A 278 0.45 -4.66 -1.72
CA ILE A 278 0.08 -5.44 -0.54
C ILE A 278 0.57 -6.89 -0.64
N VAL A 279 0.44 -7.53 -1.82
CA VAL A 279 0.99 -8.87 -2.09
C VAL A 279 2.48 -8.90 -1.74
N LYS A 280 3.27 -7.93 -2.24
CA LYS A 280 4.71 -7.87 -1.95
C LYS A 280 5.01 -7.62 -0.48
N LEU A 281 4.31 -6.68 0.16
CA LEU A 281 4.48 -6.40 1.58
C LEU A 281 4.12 -7.58 2.47
N SER A 282 3.09 -8.36 2.10
CA SER A 282 2.67 -9.54 2.86
C SER A 282 3.66 -10.70 2.83
N SER A 283 4.57 -10.72 1.85
CA SER A 283 5.62 -11.74 1.76
C SER A 283 6.84 -11.43 2.64
N LEU A 284 6.85 -10.29 3.32
CA LEU A 284 7.92 -9.85 4.20
C LEU A 284 7.71 -10.35 5.64
N ARG A 285 8.78 -10.40 6.44
CA ARG A 285 8.72 -10.86 7.83
C ARG A 285 8.58 -9.67 8.81
N PRO A 286 7.81 -9.82 9.92
CA PRO A 286 7.04 -11.00 10.32
C PRO A 286 5.75 -11.15 9.51
N SER A 287 5.23 -12.38 9.48
CA SER A 287 3.97 -12.70 8.80
C SER A 287 2.82 -11.86 9.35
N LEU A 288 1.92 -11.45 8.47
CA LEU A 288 0.78 -10.62 8.86
C LEU A 288 -0.13 -11.37 9.84
N LYS A 289 -0.56 -10.68 10.90
CA LYS A 289 -1.53 -11.21 11.86
C LYS A 289 -2.88 -11.45 11.16
N PRO A 290 -3.69 -12.44 11.60
CA PRO A 290 -4.98 -12.74 10.99
C PRO A 290 -5.93 -11.54 10.90
N VAL A 291 -5.90 -10.63 11.88
CA VAL A 291 -6.72 -9.41 11.88
C VAL A 291 -6.38 -8.51 10.69
N VAL A 292 -5.09 -8.31 10.39
CA VAL A 292 -4.65 -7.48 9.25
C VAL A 292 -4.99 -8.19 7.93
N LYS A 293 -4.76 -9.51 7.84
CA LYS A 293 -5.17 -10.30 6.67
C LYS A 293 -6.68 -10.16 6.40
N SER A 294 -7.51 -10.25 7.44
CA SER A 294 -8.96 -10.10 7.34
C SER A 294 -9.37 -8.73 6.79
N GLN A 295 -8.77 -7.64 7.30
CA GLN A 295 -9.03 -6.27 6.81
C GLN A 295 -8.67 -6.09 5.33
N ILE A 296 -7.51 -6.65 4.92
CA ILE A 296 -7.10 -6.65 3.51
C ILE A 296 -8.14 -7.39 2.67
N LEU A 297 -8.50 -8.62 3.05
CA LEU A 297 -9.44 -9.46 2.31
C LEU A 297 -10.80 -8.78 2.17
N GLN A 298 -11.37 -8.28 3.27
CA GLN A 298 -12.65 -7.59 3.27
C GLN A 298 -12.64 -6.40 2.31
N THR A 299 -11.61 -5.55 2.39
CA THR A 299 -11.51 -4.35 1.55
C THR A 299 -11.32 -4.71 0.07
N CYS A 300 -10.40 -5.63 -0.26
CA CYS A 300 -10.12 -6.01 -1.65
C CYS A 300 -11.29 -6.74 -2.30
N LEU A 301 -11.95 -7.65 -1.57
CA LEU A 301 -13.14 -8.35 -2.06
C LEU A 301 -14.29 -7.36 -2.28
N GLN A 302 -14.58 -6.49 -1.30
CA GLN A 302 -15.64 -5.50 -1.43
C GLN A 302 -15.41 -4.55 -2.61
N THR A 303 -14.22 -3.98 -2.73
CA THR A 303 -13.90 -3.00 -3.78
C THR A 303 -13.88 -3.59 -5.19
N LEU A 304 -13.70 -4.91 -5.34
CA LEU A 304 -13.68 -5.57 -6.65
C LEU A 304 -14.97 -6.32 -6.98
N PHE A 305 -15.63 -6.95 -6.01
CA PHE A 305 -16.84 -7.72 -6.27
C PHE A 305 -18.05 -6.81 -6.46
N MET A 306 -18.12 -5.66 -5.77
CA MET A 306 -19.19 -4.67 -5.92
C MET A 306 -19.14 -3.89 -7.24
N LEU A 307 -18.07 -4.01 -8.03
CA LEU A 307 -17.96 -3.29 -9.31
C LEU A 307 -19.07 -3.72 -10.28
N PRO A 308 -19.63 -2.82 -11.11
CA PRO A 308 -20.68 -3.15 -12.06
C PRO A 308 -20.20 -4.19 -13.10
N PRO A 309 -21.12 -5.00 -13.66
CA PRO A 309 -20.77 -5.99 -14.68
C PRO A 309 -20.22 -5.33 -15.96
N GLY A 310 -19.28 -6.01 -16.62
CA GLY A 310 -18.60 -5.56 -17.85
C GLY A 310 -19.55 -5.15 -18.98
N GLU A 311 -20.71 -5.79 -19.07
CA GLU A 311 -21.73 -5.56 -20.08
C GLU A 311 -22.42 -4.18 -19.96
N ARG A 312 -22.58 -3.66 -18.72
CA ARG A 312 -23.19 -2.34 -18.46
C ARG A 312 -22.23 -1.17 -18.70
N LEU A 313 -20.93 -1.44 -18.84
CA LEU A 313 -19.91 -0.40 -19.02
C LEU A 313 -19.81 0.05 -20.48
N LYS A 314 -20.08 -0.85 -21.44
CA LYS A 314 -20.11 -0.52 -22.87
C LYS A 314 -21.22 0.47 -23.22
N SER A 315 -22.32 0.49 -22.46
CA SER A 315 -23.45 1.40 -22.68
C SER A 315 -23.30 2.78 -22.02
N CYS A 316 -22.29 2.98 -21.16
CA CYS A 316 -22.10 4.21 -20.37
C CYS A 316 -20.87 5.03 -20.77
N LEU A 317 -20.09 4.58 -21.77
CA LEU A 317 -18.88 5.25 -22.21
C LEU A 317 -19.14 6.00 -23.54
N PRO A 318 -18.71 7.26 -23.66
CA PRO A 318 -18.72 7.95 -24.96
C PRO A 318 -17.78 7.24 -25.94
N PRO A 319 -18.09 7.20 -27.25
CA PRO A 319 -17.20 6.63 -28.25
C PRO A 319 -16.00 7.56 -28.42
N LEU A 320 -14.88 7.20 -27.80
CA LEU A 320 -13.61 7.90 -27.99
C LEU A 320 -12.50 6.87 -28.18
N ASP A 321 -11.72 7.04 -29.25
CA ASP A 321 -10.67 6.15 -29.74
C ASP A 321 -9.48 5.91 -28.78
N SER A 322 -9.56 6.41 -27.54
CA SER A 322 -8.50 6.40 -26.54
C SER A 322 -8.99 6.12 -25.10
N ALA A 323 -10.19 5.55 -24.93
CA ALA A 323 -10.64 5.10 -23.61
C ALA A 323 -9.82 3.87 -23.15
N PRO A 324 -9.33 3.82 -21.89
CA PRO A 324 -8.68 2.64 -21.37
C PRO A 324 -9.65 1.46 -21.44
N ASP A 325 -9.17 0.29 -21.88
CA ASP A 325 -9.98 -0.93 -21.91
C ASP A 325 -10.39 -1.30 -20.47
N VAL A 326 -11.58 -0.85 -20.08
CA VAL A 326 -12.13 -1.05 -18.73
C VAL A 326 -12.22 -2.54 -18.41
N LEU A 327 -12.49 -3.40 -19.41
CA LEU A 327 -12.50 -4.84 -19.21
C LEU A 327 -11.11 -5.37 -18.89
N ALA A 328 -10.07 -4.86 -19.55
CA ALA A 328 -8.68 -5.17 -19.19
C ALA A 328 -8.31 -4.68 -17.79
N LEU A 329 -8.77 -3.50 -17.35
CA LEU A 329 -8.56 -3.01 -15.98
C LEU A 329 -9.21 -3.92 -14.94
N TYR A 330 -10.44 -4.38 -15.20
CA TYR A 330 -11.16 -5.33 -14.34
C TYR A 330 -10.42 -6.66 -14.26
N LYS A 331 -10.05 -7.24 -15.41
CA LYS A 331 -9.30 -8.49 -15.48
C LYS A 331 -7.99 -8.41 -14.69
N LYS A 332 -7.21 -7.34 -14.91
CA LYS A 332 -5.95 -7.11 -14.22
C LYS A 332 -6.12 -6.97 -12.71
N SER A 333 -7.20 -6.32 -12.26
CA SER A 333 -7.49 -6.15 -10.82
C SER A 333 -7.93 -7.44 -10.15
N MET A 334 -8.77 -8.25 -10.83
CA MET A 334 -9.14 -9.59 -10.37
C MET A 334 -7.91 -10.52 -10.27
N GLN A 335 -7.03 -10.51 -11.28
CA GLN A 335 -5.79 -11.27 -11.25
C GLN A 335 -4.89 -10.87 -10.07
N ALA A 336 -4.84 -9.59 -9.71
CA ALA A 336 -4.09 -9.14 -8.53
C ALA A 336 -4.70 -9.68 -7.22
N LEU A 337 -6.03 -9.75 -7.12
CA LEU A 337 -6.71 -10.37 -5.98
C LEU A 337 -6.41 -11.86 -5.90
N ASP A 338 -6.44 -12.58 -7.02
CA ASP A 338 -6.10 -14.00 -7.05
C ASP A 338 -4.65 -14.24 -6.57
N LEU A 339 -3.70 -13.41 -7.03
CA LEU A 339 -2.31 -13.43 -6.54
C LEU A 339 -2.18 -13.15 -5.05
N LEU A 340 -3.02 -12.27 -4.48
CA LEU A 340 -3.03 -11.98 -3.05
C LEU A 340 -3.46 -13.21 -2.24
N LEU A 341 -4.53 -13.88 -2.64
CA LEU A 341 -5.00 -15.09 -1.99
C LEU A 341 -3.96 -16.22 -2.07
N GLN A 342 -3.37 -16.41 -3.24
CA GLN A 342 -2.29 -17.37 -3.44
C GLN A 342 -1.06 -17.05 -2.59
N SER A 343 -0.72 -15.77 -2.42
CA SER A 343 0.39 -15.33 -1.57
C SER A 343 0.17 -15.69 -0.11
N PHE A 344 -1.03 -15.42 0.45
CA PHE A 344 -1.36 -15.78 1.83
C PHE A 344 -1.31 -17.30 2.05
N LEU A 345 -1.84 -18.09 1.10
CA LEU A 345 -1.80 -19.55 1.18
C LEU A 345 -0.38 -20.11 1.02
N SER A 346 0.45 -19.49 0.18
CA SER A 346 1.86 -19.90 0.00
C SER A 346 2.71 -19.63 1.25
N GLU A 347 2.40 -18.53 1.94
CA GLU A 347 3.04 -18.14 3.19
C GLU A 347 2.69 -19.10 4.33
N ASN A 348 1.42 -19.55 4.39
CA ASN A 348 0.92 -20.50 5.39
C ASN A 348 0.19 -21.68 4.71
N LYS A 349 0.92 -22.76 4.42
CA LYS A 349 0.43 -23.95 3.70
C LYS A 349 -0.41 -24.90 4.58
N SER A 350 -1.44 -24.37 5.23
CA SER A 350 -2.33 -25.11 6.14
C SER A 350 -3.77 -25.13 5.63
N MET A 351 -4.52 -26.16 6.05
CA MET A 351 -5.97 -26.21 5.81
C MET A 351 -6.71 -25.07 6.50
N ASP A 352 -6.23 -24.64 7.67
CA ASP A 352 -6.84 -23.54 8.41
C ASP A 352 -6.71 -22.21 7.66
N GLU A 353 -5.56 -21.93 7.03
CA GLU A 353 -5.39 -20.75 6.17
C GLU A 353 -6.34 -20.82 4.97
N MET A 354 -6.47 -21.99 4.33
CA MET A 354 -7.40 -22.17 3.22
C MET A 354 -8.85 -21.91 3.63
N CYS A 355 -9.30 -22.49 4.75
CA CYS A 355 -10.63 -22.26 5.31
C CYS A 355 -10.81 -20.77 5.67
N PHE A 356 -9.81 -20.13 6.26
CA PHE A 356 -9.81 -18.72 6.59
C PHE A 356 -10.02 -17.84 5.35
N LEU A 357 -9.32 -18.11 4.23
CA LEU A 357 -9.50 -17.38 2.98
C LEU A 357 -10.91 -17.58 2.40
N LEU A 358 -11.39 -18.82 2.38
CA LEU A 358 -12.72 -19.15 1.84
C LEU A 358 -13.85 -18.52 2.64
N GLN A 359 -13.71 -18.43 3.97
CA GLN A 359 -14.69 -17.78 4.84
C GLN A 359 -14.90 -16.30 4.49
N HIS A 360 -13.89 -15.60 3.97
CA HIS A 360 -14.03 -14.21 3.53
C HIS A 360 -14.73 -14.10 2.16
N VAL A 361 -14.64 -15.14 1.32
CA VAL A 361 -15.30 -15.18 0.00
C VAL A 361 -16.77 -15.65 0.13
N GLU A 362 -17.09 -16.47 1.13
CA GLU A 362 -18.40 -17.08 1.34
C GLU A 362 -19.59 -16.11 1.33
N PRO A 363 -19.55 -14.92 1.98
CA PRO A 363 -20.68 -13.99 1.95
C PRO A 363 -21.05 -13.56 0.53
N TRP A 364 -20.08 -13.51 -0.38
CA TRP A 364 -20.27 -13.07 -1.76
C TRP A 364 -20.86 -14.15 -2.66
N LEU A 365 -20.67 -15.43 -2.31
CA LEU A 365 -21.35 -16.55 -2.98
C LEU A 365 -22.87 -16.51 -2.74
N HIS A 366 -23.29 -15.93 -1.62
CA HIS A 366 -24.68 -15.77 -1.21
C HIS A 366 -25.27 -14.39 -1.55
N SER A 367 -24.54 -13.53 -2.27
CA SER A 367 -25.04 -12.21 -2.67
C SER A 367 -26.27 -12.33 -3.58
N ASP A 368 -27.22 -11.41 -3.45
CA ASP A 368 -28.39 -11.31 -4.35
C ASP A 368 -27.99 -10.96 -5.79
N LYS A 369 -26.81 -10.37 -6.01
CA LYS A 369 -26.33 -9.94 -7.32
C LYS A 369 -25.54 -11.03 -8.04
N SER A 370 -25.98 -11.37 -9.25
CA SER A 370 -25.37 -12.43 -10.06
C SER A 370 -23.89 -12.21 -10.40
N HIS A 371 -23.47 -10.95 -10.64
CA HIS A 371 -22.08 -10.63 -10.98
C HIS A 371 -21.13 -10.75 -9.78
N GLU A 372 -21.61 -10.46 -8.57
CA GLU A 372 -20.88 -10.68 -7.32
C GLU A 372 -20.67 -12.19 -7.10
N ARG A 373 -21.74 -12.99 -7.20
CA ARG A 373 -21.66 -14.46 -7.11
C ARG A 373 -20.72 -15.06 -8.16
N LYS A 374 -20.79 -14.59 -9.40
CA LYS A 374 -19.92 -15.07 -10.50
C LYS A 374 -18.44 -14.82 -10.18
N ARG A 375 -18.08 -13.63 -9.70
CA ARG A 375 -16.70 -13.30 -9.32
C ARG A 375 -16.23 -14.13 -8.13
N ALA A 376 -17.07 -14.25 -7.10
CA ALA A 376 -16.77 -15.08 -5.94
C ALA A 376 -16.51 -16.55 -6.35
N ALA A 377 -17.39 -17.15 -7.16
CA ALA A 377 -17.22 -18.52 -7.64
C ALA A 377 -15.96 -18.70 -8.49
N GLN A 378 -15.63 -17.72 -9.35
CA GLN A 378 -14.40 -17.74 -10.14
C GLN A 378 -13.15 -17.67 -9.28
N THR A 379 -13.11 -16.76 -8.30
CA THR A 379 -12.00 -16.65 -7.34
C THR A 379 -11.87 -17.90 -6.49
N THR A 380 -12.97 -18.48 -5.99
CA THR A 380 -12.96 -19.77 -5.28
C THR A 380 -12.37 -20.88 -6.17
N PHE A 381 -12.84 -21.00 -7.42
CA PHE A 381 -12.33 -22.00 -8.35
C PHE A 381 -10.81 -21.87 -8.57
N LEU A 382 -10.32 -20.65 -8.83
CA LEU A 382 -8.89 -20.41 -9.05
C LEU A 382 -8.04 -20.69 -7.80
N LEU A 383 -8.56 -20.38 -6.61
CA LEU A 383 -7.89 -20.69 -5.34
C LEU A 383 -7.79 -22.20 -5.13
N LEU A 384 -8.89 -22.94 -5.32
CA LEU A 384 -8.92 -24.40 -5.20
C LEU A 384 -7.99 -25.07 -6.22
N GLN A 385 -8.00 -24.58 -7.47
CA GLN A 385 -7.11 -25.07 -8.51
C GLN A 385 -5.63 -24.86 -8.11
N TYR A 386 -5.28 -23.66 -7.63
CA TYR A 386 -3.92 -23.39 -7.16
C TYR A 386 -3.50 -24.32 -6.02
N THR A 387 -4.41 -24.61 -5.08
CA THR A 387 -4.15 -25.55 -3.99
C THR A 387 -3.81 -26.94 -4.52
N VAL A 388 -4.58 -27.46 -5.48
CA VAL A 388 -4.34 -28.78 -6.08
C VAL A 388 -3.02 -28.82 -6.85
N ASP A 389 -2.73 -27.77 -7.61
CA ASP A 389 -1.59 -27.74 -8.54
C ASP A 389 -0.25 -27.43 -7.84
N TYR A 390 -0.25 -26.66 -6.73
CA TYR A 390 0.97 -26.07 -6.17
C TYR A 390 1.14 -26.20 -4.65
N VAL A 391 0.11 -26.59 -3.90
CA VAL A 391 0.17 -26.62 -2.43
C VAL A 391 0.03 -28.05 -1.91
N THR A 392 1.12 -28.62 -1.40
CA THR A 392 1.06 -29.83 -0.56
C THR A 392 0.59 -29.42 0.83
N LEU A 393 -0.72 -29.39 1.04
CA LEU A 393 -1.32 -29.01 2.31
C LEU A 393 -0.87 -29.97 3.41
N THR A 394 -0.31 -29.42 4.50
CA THR A 394 0.00 -30.23 5.68
C THR A 394 -1.30 -30.50 6.43
N VAL A 395 -1.82 -31.73 6.30
CA VAL A 395 -2.90 -32.19 7.17
C VAL A 395 -2.28 -32.49 8.52
N SER A 396 -2.51 -31.63 9.51
CA SER A 396 -2.23 -31.94 10.91
C SER A 396 -3.22 -33.02 11.34
N VAL A 397 -2.89 -34.28 11.09
CA VAL A 397 -3.61 -35.40 11.71
C VAL A 397 -3.31 -35.31 13.20
N PRO A 398 -4.30 -35.09 14.07
CA PRO A 398 -4.08 -35.25 15.50
C PRO A 398 -3.58 -36.67 15.71
N LEU A 399 -2.38 -36.84 16.25
CA LEU A 399 -1.93 -38.14 16.75
C LEU A 399 -3.09 -38.72 17.56
N PRO A 400 -3.55 -39.96 17.29
CA PRO A 400 -4.53 -40.56 18.17
C PRO A 400 -3.88 -40.58 19.55
N CYS A 401 -4.47 -39.85 20.49
CA CYS A 401 -4.09 -39.93 21.89
C CYS A 401 -4.16 -41.42 22.24
N THR A 402 -3.01 -42.07 22.33
CA THR A 402 -2.92 -43.40 22.91
C THR A 402 -3.39 -43.22 24.34
N CYS A 403 -4.63 -43.62 24.62
CA CYS A 403 -5.07 -43.85 25.99
C CYS A 403 -4.10 -44.90 26.54
N GLY A 404 -3.09 -44.41 27.26
CA GLY A 404 -2.17 -45.23 28.02
C GLY A 404 -3.00 -45.99 29.04
N GLU A 405 -2.88 -47.30 28.96
CA GLU A 405 -3.40 -48.27 29.89
C GLU A 405 -3.05 -47.87 31.33
N GLU A 406 -4.06 -47.65 32.17
CA GLU A 406 -3.89 -47.59 33.62
C GLU A 406 -3.56 -48.99 34.13
N GLY A 407 -2.28 -49.22 34.44
CA GLY A 407 -1.79 -50.37 35.18
C GLY A 407 -1.52 -50.02 36.64
N GLY A 408 -2.46 -50.39 37.51
CA GLY A 408 -2.35 -50.82 38.93
C GLY A 408 -1.48 -50.05 39.93
N ASP A 409 -2.07 -49.62 41.06
CA ASP A 409 -1.84 -50.33 42.35
C ASP A 409 -2.86 -49.94 43.48
N ALA A 410 -3.31 -50.98 44.18
CA ALA A 410 -3.74 -51.11 45.58
C ALA A 410 -4.58 -50.05 46.34
N ARG A 411 -5.80 -50.42 46.80
CA ARG A 411 -6.19 -50.82 48.19
C ARG A 411 -7.63 -50.41 48.61
N GLY A 412 -8.32 -51.34 49.30
CA GLY A 412 -9.48 -51.13 50.21
C GLY A 412 -10.84 -51.50 49.60
N GLU A 413 -11.39 -52.70 49.87
CA GLU A 413 -12.44 -52.98 50.89
C GLU A 413 -13.69 -52.07 50.71
N GLU A 414 -14.90 -52.55 50.39
CA GLU A 414 -15.78 -53.42 51.20
C GLU A 414 -17.02 -53.89 50.39
N GLN A 415 -17.45 -55.14 50.64
CA GLN A 415 -18.84 -55.67 50.75
C GLN A 415 -19.91 -55.53 49.62
N GLY A 416 -20.40 -56.70 49.15
CA GLY A 416 -21.85 -57.03 49.26
C GLY A 416 -22.71 -57.30 48.00
N HIS A 417 -22.99 -58.59 47.74
CA HIS A 417 -24.18 -59.19 47.07
C HIS A 417 -24.31 -59.28 45.51
N PRO A 418 -25.02 -60.33 44.98
CA PRO A 418 -24.83 -60.91 43.63
C PRO A 418 -25.86 -60.41 42.56
N PRO A 419 -25.75 -60.82 41.27
CA PRO A 419 -26.23 -60.03 40.13
C PRO A 419 -27.66 -60.38 39.66
N GLY A 420 -28.37 -59.38 39.12
CA GLY A 420 -29.61 -59.54 38.33
C GLY A 420 -29.34 -59.37 36.82
N PRO A 421 -30.19 -59.95 35.93
CA PRO A 421 -29.94 -60.02 34.48
C PRO A 421 -30.33 -58.72 33.73
N PRO A 422 -29.89 -58.53 32.47
CA PRO A 422 -30.01 -57.25 31.77
C PRO A 422 -31.41 -57.05 31.16
N ALA A 423 -31.93 -55.83 31.30
CA ALA A 423 -33.16 -55.39 30.63
C ALA A 423 -32.84 -54.57 29.37
N SER A 424 -33.34 -55.12 28.25
CA SER A 424 -33.73 -54.53 26.96
C SER A 424 -33.79 -53.00 26.80
N LEU A 425 -33.28 -52.57 25.63
CA LEU A 425 -33.76 -51.49 24.73
C LEU A 425 -34.81 -50.51 25.27
N ARG A 426 -34.47 -49.20 25.24
CA ARG A 426 -35.14 -48.20 24.37
C ARG A 426 -34.55 -46.79 24.53
N ASP A 427 -34.52 -46.12 23.38
CA ASP A 427 -34.68 -44.68 23.16
C ASP A 427 -33.59 -43.70 23.67
N ARG A 428 -32.70 -43.32 22.75
CA ARG A 428 -32.25 -41.91 22.65
C ARG A 428 -32.28 -41.43 21.20
N PRO A 429 -32.82 -40.24 20.94
CA PRO A 429 -32.88 -39.66 19.59
C PRO A 429 -31.56 -39.00 19.21
N SER A 430 -31.16 -39.17 17.95
CA SER A 430 -30.05 -38.47 17.29
C SER A 430 -30.49 -37.06 16.85
N PRO A 431 -29.65 -36.02 16.96
CA PRO A 431 -29.87 -34.75 16.25
C PRO A 431 -29.35 -34.84 14.79
N PRO A 432 -29.88 -34.02 13.86
CA PRO A 432 -29.75 -34.27 12.42
C PRO A 432 -28.40 -33.82 11.87
N GLY A 433 -27.68 -34.74 11.24
CA GLY A 433 -26.58 -34.42 10.33
C GLY A 433 -27.11 -34.16 8.92
N LEU A 434 -26.86 -32.95 8.41
CA LEU A 434 -27.00 -32.62 6.99
C LEU A 434 -26.03 -33.51 6.18
N THR A 435 -26.57 -34.55 5.55
CA THR A 435 -25.82 -35.40 4.62
C THR A 435 -26.03 -34.85 3.21
N VAL A 436 -25.00 -34.23 2.63
CA VAL A 436 -25.00 -33.80 1.22
C VAL A 436 -24.53 -34.98 0.37
N THR A 437 -25.46 -35.67 -0.27
CA THR A 437 -25.16 -36.76 -1.21
C THR A 437 -24.92 -36.18 -2.61
N ILE A 438 -23.67 -36.18 -3.07
CA ILE A 438 -23.33 -35.84 -4.46
C ILE A 438 -23.68 -37.04 -5.34
N ARG A 439 -24.79 -36.96 -6.09
CA ARG A 439 -25.08 -37.91 -7.17
C ARG A 439 -24.17 -37.62 -8.36
N ARG A 440 -23.32 -38.58 -8.68
CA ARG A 440 -22.55 -38.64 -9.93
C ARG A 440 -23.54 -38.92 -11.08
N ALA A 441 -23.72 -37.98 -12.00
CA ALA A 441 -24.43 -38.25 -13.24
C ALA A 441 -23.49 -39.03 -14.18
N SER A 442 -23.75 -40.32 -14.34
CA SER A 442 -23.19 -41.12 -15.42
C SER A 442 -23.99 -40.83 -16.68
N GLY A 443 -23.33 -40.24 -17.69
CA GLY A 443 -23.87 -40.07 -19.02
C GLY A 443 -24.01 -41.43 -19.73
N GLY A 444 -25.14 -41.58 -20.41
CA GLY A 444 -25.39 -42.53 -21.50
C GLY A 444 -25.97 -41.74 -22.66
#